data_AF-A0A9X0B550-F1
#
_entry.id   AF-A0A9X0B550-F1
#
_cell.length_a   1.000
_cell.length_b   1.000
_cell.length_c   1.000
_cell.angle_alpha   90.00
_cell.angle_beta   90.00
_cell.angle_gamma   90.00
#
_symmetry.space_group_name_H-M   'P 1'
#
loop_
_entity.id
_entity.type
_entity.pdbx_description
1 polymer ?
#
loop_
_entity_poly.entity_id
_entity_poly.type
_entity_poly.pdbx_seq_one_letter_code
_entity_poly.pdbx_strand_id
1 'polypeptide(L)'
;MSTVDDAPINPILDYIQKLTEAKKGLPFGQPVAVLTSHTVTDSATLFRLVSEIGPHIAVLKVQADVIDDWSDEVIDQLIYAAKKHGFILWEGSRILNSTVNLMGRGRANLATRKTIADLAKGRYVNGIYKPASWANLATAWAPGVALDEQEQDVLLPTLRKAAREAVATTVKTIETEISVAESRDSLEQEQAPTFSPKENGWHEFATDLGCALRKSSTISVTESVTQQPHVETDDGLPAPPILNRGMAICLPSDVDMVFTLEFRQGTIAAACANQDFVAGLVTSEPLFCDYHGNNLIDLAIPEGGEMSDEMARNLQAYSPYLERNHSIGLFSLVPPEYAYAFDTDLVHAIQAESSPERQPHSVAKLEYIVGRALKRRDANRKENEVNQKPTNIPKGPTVLQCPVVILP
;
A
#
# COMPACT_ATOMS: atom_id res chain seq x y z
N MET A 1 16.11 35.35 -5.56
CA MET A 1 16.19 34.03 -4.89
C MET A 1 14.80 33.46 -4.97
N SER A 2 14.54 32.64 -5.99
CA SER A 2 13.23 32.05 -6.21
C SER A 2 13.06 30.93 -5.19
N THR A 3 11.92 30.94 -4.50
CA THR A 3 11.43 29.84 -3.69
C THR A 3 11.45 28.59 -4.57
N VAL A 4 12.24 27.60 -4.18
CA VAL A 4 12.15 26.25 -4.72
C VAL A 4 10.73 25.81 -4.37
N ASP A 5 9.84 25.77 -5.35
CA ASP A 5 8.52 25.17 -5.18
C ASP A 5 8.76 23.74 -4.68
N ASP A 6 8.49 23.50 -3.40
CA ASP A 6 8.47 22.17 -2.79
C ASP A 6 7.43 21.36 -3.57
N ALA A 7 7.90 20.58 -4.55
CA ALA A 7 6.99 19.76 -5.32
C ALA A 7 6.31 18.75 -4.38
N PRO A 8 5.05 18.39 -4.66
CA PRO A 8 4.17 17.78 -3.67
C PRO A 8 4.76 16.47 -3.16
N ILE A 9 5.06 16.45 -1.87
CA ILE A 9 5.57 15.29 -1.15
C ILE A 9 4.48 14.21 -1.15
N ASN A 10 4.84 12.98 -1.52
CA ASN A 10 3.91 11.86 -1.43
C ASN A 10 3.59 11.59 0.06
N PRO A 11 2.33 11.77 0.52
CA PRO A 11 2.01 11.68 1.95
C PRO A 11 2.25 10.29 2.55
N ILE A 12 2.19 9.25 1.72
CA ILE A 12 2.45 7.88 2.16
C ILE A 12 3.94 7.70 2.44
N LEU A 13 4.82 8.20 1.57
CA LEU A 13 6.26 8.15 1.79
C LEU A 13 6.72 9.02 2.95
N ASP A 14 6.17 10.23 3.06
CA ASP A 14 6.43 11.13 4.19
C ASP A 14 6.08 10.44 5.52
N TYR A 15 4.93 9.75 5.56
CA TYR A 15 4.55 8.99 6.73
C TYR A 15 5.51 7.84 7.04
N ILE A 16 5.90 7.02 6.03
CA ILE A 16 6.88 5.95 6.23
C ILE A 16 8.20 6.52 6.76
N GLN A 17 8.66 7.66 6.23
CA GLN A 17 9.88 8.32 6.68
C GLN A 17 9.76 8.80 8.13
N LYS A 18 8.64 9.43 8.51
CA LYS A 18 8.35 9.81 9.91
C LYS A 18 8.35 8.60 10.85
N LEU A 19 7.87 7.44 10.41
CA LEU A 19 7.94 6.22 11.21
C LEU A 19 9.38 5.79 11.50
N THR A 20 10.33 6.02 10.58
CA THR A 20 11.74 5.67 10.83
C THR A 20 12.36 6.44 12.00
N GLU A 21 11.84 7.65 12.26
CA GLU A 21 12.29 8.52 13.35
C GLU A 21 11.50 8.26 14.64
N ALA A 22 10.19 8.07 14.52
CA ALA A 22 9.28 7.99 15.66
C ALA A 22 9.10 6.56 16.21
N LYS A 23 9.14 5.53 15.36
CA LYS A 23 8.74 4.17 15.71
C LYS A 23 9.94 3.30 16.11
N LYS A 24 10.17 3.23 17.42
CA LYS A 24 11.31 2.51 18.03
C LYS A 24 11.27 0.99 17.84
N GLY A 25 10.08 0.41 17.64
CA GLY A 25 9.91 -1.02 17.43
C GLY A 25 10.39 -1.54 16.07
N LEU A 26 10.71 -0.65 15.12
CA LEU A 26 11.20 -1.05 13.81
C LEU A 26 12.55 -1.80 13.93
N PRO A 27 12.70 -2.99 13.30
CA PRO A 27 13.95 -3.74 13.32
C PRO A 27 15.12 -2.88 12.83
N PHE A 28 16.08 -2.62 13.73
CA PHE A 28 17.26 -1.79 13.45
C PHE A 28 16.93 -0.36 12.93
N GLY A 29 15.74 0.16 13.26
CA GLY A 29 15.26 1.46 12.76
C GLY A 29 14.89 1.48 11.27
N GLN A 30 14.91 0.31 10.61
CA GLN A 30 14.60 0.19 9.18
C GLN A 30 13.07 0.11 9.00
N PRO A 31 12.45 0.91 8.11
CA PRO A 31 11.05 0.68 7.75
C PRO A 31 10.95 -0.65 7.01
N VAL A 32 10.09 -1.54 7.48
CA VAL A 32 9.89 -2.88 6.91
C VAL A 32 8.45 -3.03 6.43
N ALA A 33 8.28 -3.65 5.26
CA ALA A 33 7.01 -4.12 4.77
C ALA A 33 6.87 -5.62 5.04
N VAL A 34 5.74 -6.05 5.59
CA VAL A 34 5.45 -7.49 5.73
C VAL A 34 4.35 -7.89 4.76
N LEU A 35 4.62 -8.89 3.94
CA LEU A 35 3.63 -9.60 3.14
C LEU A 35 3.13 -10.82 3.92
N THR A 36 1.82 -10.88 4.16
CA THR A 36 1.20 -12.07 4.74
C THR A 36 1.28 -13.21 3.74
N SER A 37 1.85 -14.34 4.16
CA SER A 37 1.98 -15.55 3.37
C SER A 37 0.61 -16.07 2.92
N HIS A 38 0.61 -16.89 1.87
CA HIS A 38 -0.58 -17.61 1.39
C HIS A 38 -1.12 -18.66 2.40
N THR A 39 -0.40 -18.87 3.51
CA THR A 39 -0.79 -19.74 4.63
C THR A 39 -1.76 -19.07 5.61
N VAL A 40 -1.84 -17.72 5.61
CA VAL A 40 -2.88 -16.99 6.34
C VAL A 40 -4.13 -16.97 5.47
N THR A 41 -5.08 -17.86 5.74
CA THR A 41 -6.34 -17.95 4.97
C THR A 41 -7.56 -17.46 5.73
N ASP A 42 -7.43 -17.10 7.01
CA ASP A 42 -8.53 -16.65 7.85
C ASP A 42 -8.19 -15.35 8.60
N SER A 43 -9.22 -14.53 8.86
CA SER A 43 -9.06 -13.24 9.53
C SER A 43 -8.52 -13.35 10.95
N ALA A 44 -8.82 -14.42 11.69
CA ALA A 44 -8.36 -14.60 13.06
C ALA A 44 -6.83 -14.82 13.11
N THR A 45 -6.29 -15.64 12.22
CA THR A 45 -4.85 -15.84 12.05
C THR A 45 -4.17 -14.54 11.60
N LEU A 46 -4.79 -13.81 10.67
CA LEU A 46 -4.32 -12.49 10.23
C LEU A 46 -4.21 -11.51 11.40
N PHE A 47 -5.25 -11.36 12.21
CA PHE A 47 -5.25 -10.42 13.33
C PHE A 47 -4.28 -10.82 14.43
N ARG A 48 -4.10 -12.12 14.69
CA ARG A 48 -3.06 -12.59 15.61
C ARG A 48 -1.68 -12.14 15.13
N LEU A 49 -1.35 -12.39 13.86
CA LEU A 49 -0.08 -11.95 13.28
C LEU A 49 0.07 -10.43 13.39
N VAL A 50 -0.94 -9.66 12.98
CA VAL A 50 -0.93 -8.19 13.01
C VAL A 50 -0.74 -7.65 14.43
N SER A 51 -1.35 -8.28 15.44
CA SER A 51 -1.17 -7.86 16.84
C SER A 51 0.25 -8.08 17.35
N GLU A 52 0.97 -9.08 16.81
CA GLU A 52 2.36 -9.35 17.16
C GLU A 52 3.32 -8.42 16.41
N ILE A 53 3.16 -8.28 15.09
CA ILE A 53 4.14 -7.58 14.24
C ILE A 53 3.83 -6.08 14.07
N GLY A 54 2.61 -5.63 14.35
CA GLY A 54 2.16 -4.26 14.13
C GLY A 54 3.12 -3.20 14.68
N PRO A 55 3.61 -3.31 15.93
CA PRO A 55 4.61 -2.39 16.50
C PRO A 55 5.99 -2.41 15.81
N HIS A 56 6.26 -3.40 14.96
CA HIS A 56 7.56 -3.67 14.36
C HIS A 56 7.59 -3.46 12.83
N ILE A 57 6.50 -2.98 12.22
CA ILE A 57 6.41 -2.79 10.76
C ILE A 57 6.00 -1.37 10.39
N ALA A 58 6.36 -0.94 9.19
CA ALA A 58 5.89 0.30 8.58
C ALA A 58 4.73 0.07 7.61
N VAL A 59 4.71 -1.10 6.96
CA VAL A 59 3.71 -1.45 5.94
C VAL A 59 3.23 -2.89 6.17
N LEU A 60 1.91 -3.09 6.17
CA LEU A 60 1.31 -4.42 6.11
C LEU A 60 0.71 -4.64 4.73
N LYS A 61 1.23 -5.64 4.01
CA LYS A 61 0.74 -6.06 2.70
C LYS A 61 -0.14 -7.30 2.86
N VAL A 62 -1.44 -7.15 2.58
CA VAL A 62 -2.48 -8.17 2.79
C VAL A 62 -2.99 -8.69 1.45
N GLN A 63 -3.11 -10.01 1.33
CA GLN A 63 -3.72 -10.67 0.16
C GLN A 63 -5.19 -10.96 0.45
N ALA A 64 -6.05 -9.97 0.24
CA ALA A 64 -7.47 -10.03 0.60
C ALA A 64 -8.23 -11.19 -0.06
N ASP A 65 -7.79 -11.66 -1.23
CA ASP A 65 -8.45 -12.75 -1.95
C ASP A 65 -8.10 -14.16 -1.45
N VAL A 66 -7.11 -14.28 -0.56
CA VAL A 66 -6.74 -15.53 0.13
C VAL A 66 -7.46 -15.67 1.48
N ILE A 67 -8.06 -14.59 1.99
CA ILE A 67 -8.80 -14.61 3.26
C ILE A 67 -10.23 -15.08 3.01
N ASP A 68 -10.57 -16.27 3.51
CA ASP A 68 -11.82 -16.98 3.30
C ASP A 68 -13.05 -16.20 3.82
N ASP A 69 -12.89 -15.48 4.92
CA ASP A 69 -13.91 -14.72 5.63
C ASP A 69 -13.76 -13.19 5.44
N TRP A 70 -13.21 -12.76 4.29
CA TRP A 70 -13.04 -11.33 3.99
C TRP A 70 -14.37 -10.56 3.98
N SER A 71 -14.46 -9.53 4.84
CA SER A 71 -15.65 -8.68 4.98
C SER A 71 -15.29 -7.23 5.31
N ASP A 72 -16.30 -6.34 5.35
CA ASP A 72 -16.12 -4.96 5.75
C ASP A 72 -15.70 -4.86 7.24
N GLU A 73 -16.15 -5.77 8.11
CA GLU A 73 -15.70 -5.84 9.50
C GLU A 73 -14.20 -6.20 9.61
N VAL A 74 -13.70 -7.07 8.73
CA VAL A 74 -12.26 -7.39 8.67
C VAL A 74 -11.46 -6.15 8.27
N ILE A 75 -11.97 -5.38 7.30
CA ILE A 75 -11.38 -4.12 6.86
C ILE A 75 -11.32 -3.10 8.01
N ASP A 76 -12.41 -2.93 8.76
CA ASP A 76 -12.47 -2.00 9.88
C ASP A 76 -11.48 -2.36 10.99
N GLN A 77 -11.34 -3.64 11.30
CA GLN A 77 -10.35 -4.12 12.26
C GLN A 77 -8.92 -3.92 11.78
N LEU A 78 -8.63 -4.09 10.48
CA LEU A 78 -7.32 -3.78 9.91
C LEU A 78 -7.01 -2.28 9.98
N ILE A 79 -7.98 -1.41 9.68
CA ILE A 79 -7.83 0.04 9.80
C ILE A 79 -7.59 0.43 11.27
N TYR A 80 -8.33 -0.19 12.20
CA TYR A 80 -8.11 0.00 13.63
C TYR A 80 -6.69 -0.39 14.04
N ALA A 81 -6.21 -1.57 13.62
CA ALA A 81 -4.86 -2.03 13.92
C ALA A 81 -3.78 -1.12 13.32
N ALA A 82 -3.99 -0.64 12.08
CA ALA A 82 -3.10 0.30 11.41
C ALA A 82 -2.98 1.62 12.16
N LYS A 83 -4.11 2.16 12.67
CA LYS A 83 -4.13 3.35 13.54
C LYS A 83 -3.43 3.08 14.86
N LYS A 84 -3.78 1.98 15.53
CA LYS A 84 -3.23 1.62 16.85
C LYS A 84 -1.72 1.50 16.83
N HIS A 85 -1.19 0.69 15.92
CA HIS A 85 0.23 0.38 15.88
C HIS A 85 1.04 1.29 14.96
N GLY A 86 0.40 2.19 14.21
CA GLY A 86 1.08 3.12 13.31
C GLY A 86 1.78 2.43 12.14
N PHE A 87 1.00 1.90 11.20
CA PHE A 87 1.50 1.37 9.91
C PHE A 87 0.50 1.68 8.79
N ILE A 88 0.89 1.49 7.53
CA ILE A 88 -0.01 1.63 6.38
C ILE A 88 -0.46 0.27 5.83
N LEU A 89 -1.63 0.25 5.21
CA LEU A 89 -2.20 -0.94 4.57
C LEU A 89 -1.89 -0.95 3.07
N TRP A 90 -1.42 -2.08 2.56
CA TRP A 90 -1.17 -2.32 1.15
C TRP A 90 -1.96 -3.55 0.69
N GLU A 91 -2.79 -3.39 -0.32
CA GLU A 91 -3.45 -4.50 -1.01
C GLU A 91 -2.46 -5.23 -1.94
N GLY A 92 -2.26 -6.52 -1.66
CA GLY A 92 -1.21 -7.33 -2.25
C GLY A 92 -1.65 -8.51 -3.11
N SER A 93 -2.96 -8.79 -3.23
CA SER A 93 -3.45 -9.96 -3.96
C SER A 93 -3.26 -9.85 -5.47
N ARG A 94 -3.46 -8.66 -6.03
CA ARG A 94 -3.62 -8.51 -7.48
C ARG A 94 -2.92 -7.29 -8.01
N ILE A 95 -2.28 -7.50 -9.16
CA ILE A 95 -1.85 -6.40 -10.00
C ILE A 95 -3.07 -5.93 -10.79
N LEU A 96 -3.47 -4.68 -10.58
CA LEU A 96 -4.73 -4.13 -11.11
C LEU A 96 -4.82 -4.32 -12.63
N ASN A 97 -3.73 -4.07 -13.33
CA ASN A 97 -3.54 -4.25 -14.77
C ASN A 97 -2.64 -5.44 -15.11
N SER A 98 -3.01 -6.63 -14.64
CA SER A 98 -2.27 -7.89 -14.84
C SER A 98 -1.96 -8.28 -16.30
N THR A 99 -2.56 -7.62 -17.30
CA THR A 99 -2.36 -7.92 -18.71
C THR A 99 -1.09 -7.26 -19.26
N VAL A 100 0.05 -7.75 -18.78
CA VAL A 100 1.39 -7.18 -19.01
C VAL A 100 1.76 -7.10 -20.49
N ASN A 101 1.37 -8.10 -21.30
CA ASN A 101 1.67 -8.09 -22.74
C ASN A 101 1.00 -6.94 -23.52
N LEU A 102 -0.03 -6.31 -22.95
CA LEU A 102 -0.77 -5.22 -23.58
C LEU A 102 -0.38 -3.84 -23.03
N MET A 103 0.13 -3.74 -21.80
CA MET A 103 0.59 -2.46 -21.23
C MET A 103 2.07 -2.45 -20.88
N GLY A 104 2.84 -3.49 -21.22
CA GLY A 104 4.28 -3.56 -20.96
C GLY A 104 5.15 -3.65 -22.22
N ARG A 105 4.52 -3.76 -23.38
CA ARG A 105 5.18 -3.71 -24.69
C ARG A 105 4.39 -2.69 -25.48
N GLY A 106 5.00 -1.57 -25.89
CA GLY A 106 4.36 -0.36 -26.48
C GLY A 106 3.63 -0.55 -27.81
N ARG A 107 2.92 -1.67 -28.00
CA ARG A 107 2.22 -2.08 -29.23
C ARG A 107 0.70 -1.98 -29.12
N ALA A 108 0.15 -1.68 -27.93
CA ALA A 108 -1.28 -1.50 -27.77
C ALA A 108 -1.72 -0.10 -28.20
N ASN A 109 -2.74 -0.03 -29.06
CA ASN A 109 -3.33 1.25 -29.45
C ASN A 109 -4.03 1.94 -28.26
N LEU A 110 -4.34 3.23 -28.41
CA LEU A 110 -4.98 4.04 -27.37
C LEU A 110 -6.32 3.46 -26.89
N ALA A 111 -7.13 2.88 -27.76
CA ALA A 111 -8.42 2.29 -27.38
C ALA A 111 -8.23 1.09 -26.45
N THR A 112 -7.29 0.21 -26.77
CA THR A 112 -6.92 -0.93 -25.93
C THR A 112 -6.36 -0.48 -24.58
N ARG A 113 -5.48 0.53 -24.56
CA ARG A 113 -4.96 1.11 -23.30
C ARG A 113 -6.09 1.67 -22.42
N LYS A 114 -7.04 2.39 -23.01
CA LYS A 114 -8.24 2.89 -22.31
C LYS A 114 -9.06 1.76 -21.70
N THR A 115 -9.36 0.71 -22.48
CA THR A 115 -10.11 -0.46 -21.97
C THR A 115 -9.41 -1.12 -20.78
N ILE A 116 -8.08 -1.26 -20.83
CA ILE A 116 -7.33 -1.86 -19.72
C ILE A 116 -7.33 -0.94 -18.50
N ALA A 117 -7.20 0.38 -18.69
CA ALA A 117 -7.32 1.35 -17.61
C ALA A 117 -8.71 1.31 -16.95
N ASP A 118 -9.78 1.17 -17.74
CA ASP A 118 -11.15 1.03 -17.24
C ASP A 118 -11.35 -0.28 -16.46
N LEU A 119 -10.78 -1.39 -16.94
CA LEU A 119 -10.79 -2.67 -16.21
C LEU A 119 -10.01 -2.59 -14.90
N ALA A 120 -8.85 -1.95 -14.91
CA ALA A 120 -8.03 -1.72 -13.72
C ALA A 120 -8.77 -0.82 -12.72
N LYS A 121 -9.40 0.27 -13.17
CA LYS A 121 -10.30 1.10 -12.36
C LYS A 121 -11.41 0.26 -11.74
N GLY A 122 -12.08 -0.58 -12.55
CA GLY A 122 -13.14 -1.46 -12.09
C GLY A 122 -12.69 -2.38 -10.95
N ARG A 123 -11.51 -3.00 -11.06
CA ARG A 123 -10.93 -3.83 -9.99
C ARG A 123 -10.51 -3.02 -8.76
N TYR A 124 -10.14 -1.76 -8.95
CA TYR A 124 -9.65 -0.92 -7.88
C TYR A 124 -10.78 -0.35 -7.01
N VAL A 125 -11.91 0.03 -7.59
CA VAL A 125 -13.02 0.67 -6.86
C VAL A 125 -14.26 -0.21 -6.68
N ASN A 126 -14.41 -1.26 -7.49
CA ASN A 126 -15.55 -2.18 -7.43
C ASN A 126 -15.10 -3.61 -7.07
N GLY A 127 -16.06 -4.53 -7.02
CA GLY A 127 -15.83 -5.93 -6.67
C GLY A 127 -16.02 -6.19 -5.17
N ILE A 128 -15.52 -7.34 -4.70
CA ILE A 128 -15.61 -7.73 -3.29
C ILE A 128 -14.53 -7.00 -2.48
N TYR A 129 -13.30 -6.96 -3.01
CA TYR A 129 -12.15 -6.45 -2.26
C TYR A 129 -11.99 -4.93 -2.29
N LYS A 130 -12.55 -4.25 -3.30
CA LYS A 130 -12.55 -2.78 -3.50
C LYS A 130 -11.32 -2.06 -2.90
N PRO A 131 -10.08 -2.34 -3.34
CA PRO A 131 -8.87 -1.87 -2.65
C PRO A 131 -8.85 -0.36 -2.35
N ALA A 132 -9.44 0.46 -3.23
CA ALA A 132 -9.52 1.91 -3.06
C ALA A 132 -10.35 2.36 -1.85
N SER A 133 -11.23 1.52 -1.27
CA SER A 133 -12.00 1.90 -0.07
C SER A 133 -11.14 1.87 1.19
N TRP A 134 -10.14 1.00 1.28
CA TRP A 134 -9.41 0.74 2.54
C TRP A 134 -7.89 0.79 2.46
N ALA A 135 -7.28 0.39 1.35
CA ALA A 135 -5.83 0.25 1.26
C ALA A 135 -5.15 1.57 0.91
N ASN A 136 -4.08 1.94 1.62
CA ASN A 136 -3.27 3.10 1.27
C ASN A 136 -2.52 2.88 -0.05
N LEU A 137 -2.06 1.66 -0.30
CA LEU A 137 -1.35 1.26 -1.51
C LEU A 137 -2.05 0.12 -2.23
N ALA A 138 -2.00 0.14 -3.56
CA ALA A 138 -2.30 -1.00 -4.41
C ALA A 138 -1.22 -1.18 -5.48
N THR A 139 -1.22 -2.32 -6.15
CA THR A 139 -0.13 -2.71 -7.07
C THR A 139 -0.57 -2.63 -8.53
N ALA A 140 0.26 -2.06 -9.40
CA ALA A 140 0.03 -1.97 -10.84
C ALA A 140 1.34 -2.20 -11.63
N TRP A 141 1.25 -2.72 -12.86
CA TRP A 141 2.34 -2.57 -13.83
C TRP A 141 2.36 -1.14 -14.37
N ALA A 142 3.52 -0.70 -14.87
CA ALA A 142 3.62 0.55 -15.61
C ALA A 142 2.70 0.54 -16.85
N PRO A 143 2.28 1.71 -17.35
CA PRO A 143 1.43 1.83 -18.53
C PRO A 143 2.12 1.46 -19.85
N GLY A 144 3.44 1.24 -19.84
CA GLY A 144 4.26 0.84 -21.01
C GLY A 144 4.25 1.89 -22.11
N VAL A 145 4.16 3.14 -21.70
CA VAL A 145 4.28 4.33 -22.55
C VAL A 145 5.78 4.61 -22.75
N ALA A 146 6.16 5.01 -23.96
CA ALA A 146 7.54 5.39 -24.28
C ALA A 146 7.98 6.60 -23.44
N LEU A 147 9.30 6.76 -23.27
CA LEU A 147 9.89 7.76 -22.37
C LEU A 147 9.52 9.20 -22.75
N ASP A 148 9.45 9.48 -24.04
CA ASP A 148 9.09 10.78 -24.62
C ASP A 148 7.58 11.03 -24.68
N GLU A 149 6.77 10.00 -24.43
CA GLU A 149 5.32 10.07 -24.56
C GLU A 149 4.57 9.93 -23.23
N GLN A 150 5.24 10.09 -22.07
CA GLN A 150 4.61 9.86 -20.75
C GLN A 150 3.32 10.65 -20.52
N GLU A 151 3.16 11.80 -21.17
CA GLU A 151 1.92 12.59 -21.20
C GLU A 151 0.71 11.88 -21.82
N GLN A 152 0.94 10.85 -22.63
CA GLN A 152 -0.09 10.00 -23.22
C GLN A 152 -0.53 8.85 -22.29
N ASP A 153 0.02 8.77 -21.08
CA ASP A 153 -0.44 7.80 -20.09
C ASP A 153 -1.93 8.01 -19.76
N VAL A 154 -2.69 6.92 -19.84
CA VAL A 154 -4.11 6.89 -19.47
C VAL A 154 -4.32 6.14 -18.16
N LEU A 155 -3.45 5.18 -17.81
CA LEU A 155 -3.62 4.32 -16.65
C LEU A 155 -3.49 5.08 -15.34
N LEU A 156 -2.34 5.71 -15.07
CA LEU A 156 -2.09 6.36 -13.78
C LEU A 156 -3.05 7.51 -13.55
N PRO A 157 -3.37 8.38 -14.53
CA PRO A 157 -4.41 9.40 -14.36
C PRO A 157 -5.79 8.81 -14.04
N THR A 158 -6.16 7.69 -14.67
CA THR A 158 -7.45 7.01 -14.44
C THR A 158 -7.53 6.43 -13.03
N LEU A 159 -6.48 5.74 -12.58
CA LEU A 159 -6.40 5.20 -11.22
C LEU A 159 -6.32 6.30 -10.16
N ARG A 160 -5.58 7.39 -10.42
CA ARG A 160 -5.51 8.58 -9.55
C ARG A 160 -6.88 9.21 -9.37
N LYS A 161 -7.63 9.37 -10.46
CA LYS A 161 -9.00 9.90 -10.41
C LYS A 161 -9.91 8.96 -9.61
N ALA A 162 -9.84 7.67 -9.88
CA ALA A 162 -10.63 6.65 -9.19
C ALA A 162 -10.35 6.60 -7.67
N ALA A 163 -9.08 6.72 -7.27
CA ALA A 163 -8.66 6.86 -5.87
C ALA A 163 -9.33 8.07 -5.20
N ARG A 164 -9.26 9.25 -5.85
CA ARG A 164 -9.87 10.47 -5.32
C ARG A 164 -11.39 10.36 -5.20
N GLU A 165 -12.05 9.77 -6.19
CA GLU A 165 -13.50 9.49 -6.16
C GLU A 165 -13.88 8.55 -5.01
N ALA A 166 -13.10 7.47 -4.81
CA ALA A 166 -13.33 6.53 -3.70
C ALA A 166 -13.16 7.20 -2.34
N VAL A 167 -12.10 7.98 -2.15
CA VAL A 167 -11.85 8.73 -0.90
C VAL A 167 -12.97 9.73 -0.63
N ALA A 168 -13.41 10.49 -1.65
CA ALA A 168 -14.52 11.43 -1.50
C ALA A 168 -15.83 10.71 -1.11
N THR A 169 -16.05 9.51 -1.63
CA THR A 169 -17.20 8.68 -1.27
C THR A 169 -17.11 8.24 0.20
N THR A 170 -15.94 7.75 0.64
CA THR A 170 -15.70 7.35 2.02
C THR A 170 -15.90 8.53 2.99
N VAL A 171 -15.34 9.70 2.70
CA VAL A 171 -15.49 10.90 3.52
C VAL A 171 -16.97 11.30 3.63
N LYS A 172 -17.71 11.29 2.51
CA LYS A 172 -19.13 11.62 2.51
C LYS A 172 -19.94 10.63 3.34
N THR A 173 -19.64 9.33 3.26
CA THR A 173 -20.29 8.31 4.10
C THR A 173 -20.07 8.60 5.58
N ILE A 174 -18.83 8.89 5.97
CA ILE A 174 -18.48 9.26 7.36
C ILE A 174 -19.25 10.50 7.82
N GLU A 175 -19.29 11.57 7.03
CA GLU A 175 -20.02 12.80 7.37
C GLU A 175 -21.53 12.55 7.55
N THR A 176 -22.12 11.72 6.69
CA THR A 176 -23.55 11.37 6.81
C THR A 176 -23.85 10.51 8.03
N GLU A 177 -22.95 9.59 8.41
CA GLU A 177 -23.11 8.78 9.62
C GLU A 177 -23.03 9.63 10.89
N ILE A 178 -22.07 10.55 10.97
CA ILE A 178 -21.94 11.48 12.10
C ILE A 178 -23.18 12.36 12.26
N SER A 179 -23.69 12.91 11.15
CA SER A 179 -24.89 13.78 11.16
C SER A 179 -26.15 13.04 11.65
N VAL A 180 -26.26 11.74 11.34
CA VAL A 180 -27.37 10.89 11.81
C VAL A 180 -27.22 10.55 13.30
N ALA A 181 -26.00 10.36 13.80
CA ALA A 181 -25.75 10.12 15.21
C ALA A 181 -26.08 11.36 16.08
N GLU A 182 -25.65 12.55 15.68
CA GLU A 182 -25.89 13.80 16.42
C GLU A 182 -27.39 14.17 16.49
N SER A 183 -28.15 13.85 15.45
CA SER A 183 -29.61 14.06 15.44
C SER A 183 -30.38 13.08 16.34
N ARG A 184 -29.80 11.92 16.69
CA ARG A 184 -30.39 10.94 17.61
C ARG A 184 -30.10 11.28 19.08
N ASP A 185 -28.91 11.76 19.40
CA ASP A 185 -28.57 12.23 20.76
C ASP A 185 -29.40 13.47 21.17
N SER A 186 -29.99 14.16 20.19
CA SER A 186 -30.89 15.30 20.41
C SER A 186 -32.33 14.92 20.76
N LEU A 187 -32.69 13.62 20.74
CA LEU A 187 -34.06 13.14 20.94
C LEU A 187 -34.28 12.30 22.20
N GLU A 188 -33.26 12.07 23.04
CA GLU A 188 -33.43 11.43 24.36
C GLU A 188 -33.60 12.46 25.49
N GLN A 189 -34.64 13.30 25.39
CA GLN A 189 -35.08 14.10 26.53
C GLN A 189 -36.59 14.40 26.50
N GLU A 190 -37.44 13.38 26.33
CA GLU A 190 -38.87 13.50 26.67
C GLU A 190 -39.36 12.34 27.55
N GLN A 191 -39.48 12.69 28.84
CA GLN A 191 -40.49 12.28 29.83
C GLN A 191 -41.21 10.95 29.63
N ALA A 192 -40.97 10.03 30.57
CA ALA A 192 -41.85 8.91 30.86
C ALA A 192 -43.25 9.38 31.30
N PRO A 193 -44.34 8.79 30.77
CA PRO A 193 -45.63 8.80 31.42
C PRO A 193 -45.96 7.44 32.05
N THR A 194 -46.38 7.51 33.30
CA THR A 194 -46.81 6.41 34.17
C THR A 194 -48.18 5.83 33.75
N PHE A 195 -48.23 4.50 33.58
CA PHE A 195 -49.33 3.51 33.58
C PHE A 195 -50.83 3.91 33.64
N SER A 196 -51.66 3.18 32.86
CA SER A 196 -52.55 2.11 33.39
C SER A 196 -53.22 1.25 32.28
N PRO A 197 -53.69 0.01 32.57
CA PRO A 197 -54.04 -1.01 31.56
C PRO A 197 -55.55 -1.35 31.47
N LYS A 198 -56.11 -1.55 30.26
CA LYS A 198 -57.33 -2.36 29.99
C LYS A 198 -57.41 -2.89 28.54
N GLU A 199 -57.27 -4.20 28.41
CA GLU A 199 -58.11 -5.21 27.72
C GLU A 199 -59.05 -4.90 26.51
N ASN A 200 -59.02 -5.87 25.56
CA ASN A 200 -60.03 -6.29 24.55
C ASN A 200 -60.03 -5.49 23.22
N GLY A 201 -60.12 -6.06 22.01
CA GLY A 201 -60.44 -7.37 21.47
C GLY A 201 -60.68 -7.21 19.95
N TRP A 202 -60.59 -8.32 19.20
CA TRP A 202 -60.40 -8.47 17.74
C TRP A 202 -61.51 -7.98 16.76
N HIS A 203 -61.13 -8.01 15.46
CA HIS A 203 -61.94 -8.07 14.20
C HIS A 203 -62.53 -6.76 13.65
N GLU A 204 -62.70 -6.50 12.35
CA GLU A 204 -62.22 -6.96 11.01
C GLU A 204 -63.06 -6.11 10.01
N PHE A 205 -62.54 -5.75 8.82
CA PHE A 205 -63.22 -5.38 7.53
C PHE A 205 -64.41 -4.35 7.54
N ALA A 206 -64.60 -3.36 6.65
CA ALA A 206 -64.14 -3.03 5.30
C ALA A 206 -64.57 -1.58 4.89
N THR A 207 -63.86 -1.03 3.89
CA THR A 207 -64.26 -0.11 2.78
C THR A 207 -65.12 1.15 3.05
N ASP A 208 -64.64 2.36 2.67
CA ASP A 208 -64.70 2.83 1.27
C ASP A 208 -63.93 4.15 0.95
N LEU A 209 -63.43 4.20 -0.30
CA LEU A 209 -62.97 5.29 -1.19
C LEU A 209 -62.45 6.66 -0.67
N GLY A 210 -61.19 6.99 -1.05
CA GLY A 210 -60.82 8.38 -1.36
C GLY A 210 -59.32 8.78 -1.29
N CYS A 211 -58.65 8.79 -2.45
CA CYS A 211 -57.56 9.71 -2.83
C CYS A 211 -56.11 9.53 -2.27
N ALA A 212 -55.19 9.28 -3.23
CA ALA A 212 -53.84 9.84 -3.38
C ALA A 212 -52.65 9.42 -2.48
N LEU A 213 -51.63 8.89 -3.18
CA LEU A 213 -50.19 9.20 -3.06
C LEU A 213 -49.46 8.89 -1.73
N ARG A 214 -48.79 7.73 -1.68
CA ARG A 214 -47.31 7.58 -1.73
C ARG A 214 -46.95 6.13 -1.39
N LYS A 215 -46.19 5.47 -2.26
CA LYS A 215 -45.50 4.21 -1.94
C LYS A 215 -44.44 4.55 -0.88
N SER A 216 -44.68 4.22 0.37
CA SER A 216 -43.63 4.13 1.38
C SER A 216 -42.79 2.89 1.07
N SER A 217 -41.60 3.11 0.53
CA SER A 217 -40.57 2.08 0.50
C SER A 217 -40.08 1.87 1.93
N THR A 218 -40.49 0.77 2.55
CA THR A 218 -39.89 0.29 3.80
C THR A 218 -38.46 -0.14 3.48
N ILE A 219 -37.49 0.69 3.86
CA ILE A 219 -36.07 0.35 3.84
C ILE A 219 -35.77 -0.29 5.19
N SER A 220 -35.50 -1.60 5.19
CA SER A 220 -34.89 -2.27 6.33
C SER A 220 -33.43 -1.83 6.40
N VAL A 221 -33.12 -0.82 7.21
CA VAL A 221 -31.74 -0.41 7.49
C VAL A 221 -31.20 -1.35 8.56
N THR A 222 -30.33 -2.28 8.18
CA THR A 222 -29.44 -2.97 9.11
C THR A 222 -28.42 -1.95 9.62
N GLU A 223 -28.46 -1.71 10.92
CA GLU A 223 -27.66 -0.73 11.63
C GLU A 223 -26.29 -1.35 11.98
N SER A 224 -25.23 -0.89 11.32
CA SER A 224 -23.84 -1.10 11.76
C SER A 224 -23.26 0.27 12.11
N VAL A 225 -23.36 0.64 13.39
CA VAL A 225 -22.80 1.88 13.94
C VAL A 225 -21.29 1.69 14.10
N THR A 226 -20.50 2.17 13.16
CA THR A 226 -19.04 2.34 13.32
C THR A 226 -18.74 3.71 13.92
N GLN A 227 -19.04 3.89 15.22
CA GLN A 227 -18.33 4.91 15.99
C GLN A 227 -16.86 4.51 15.98
N GLN A 228 -16.01 5.20 15.21
CA GLN A 228 -14.57 5.00 15.31
C GLN A 228 -14.13 5.54 16.68
N PRO A 229 -13.78 4.69 17.67
CA PRO A 229 -13.31 5.19 18.95
C PRO A 229 -12.06 6.06 18.72
N HIS A 230 -11.83 7.05 19.58
CA HIS A 230 -10.53 7.71 19.66
C HIS A 230 -9.49 6.62 19.96
N VAL A 231 -8.77 6.16 18.93
CA VAL A 231 -7.69 5.19 19.07
C VAL A 231 -6.48 5.97 19.53
N GLU A 232 -6.10 5.83 20.80
CA GLU A 232 -4.79 6.26 21.26
C GLU A 232 -3.74 5.44 20.51
N THR A 233 -2.85 6.12 19.80
CA THR A 233 -1.75 5.47 19.09
C THR A 233 -0.74 4.94 20.10
N ASP A 234 -0.16 3.76 19.83
CA ASP A 234 0.97 3.29 20.61
C ASP A 234 2.07 4.38 20.58
N ASP A 235 2.65 4.69 21.74
CA ASP A 235 3.82 5.56 21.90
C ASP A 235 3.74 6.98 21.31
N GLY A 236 2.54 7.53 21.08
CA GLY A 236 2.37 8.88 20.51
C GLY A 236 2.81 8.99 19.05
N LEU A 237 2.75 7.88 18.31
CA LEU A 237 3.05 7.82 16.87
C LEU A 237 2.11 8.76 16.07
N PRO A 238 2.59 9.33 14.95
CA PRO A 238 1.72 10.08 14.04
C PRO A 238 0.60 9.18 13.52
N ALA A 239 -0.59 9.74 13.32
CA ALA A 239 -1.69 9.00 12.75
C ALA A 239 -1.39 8.61 11.29
N PRO A 240 -1.66 7.37 10.87
CA PRO A 240 -1.48 6.96 9.49
C PRO A 240 -2.40 7.75 8.54
N PRO A 241 -1.97 8.01 7.30
CA PRO A 241 -2.75 8.76 6.31
C PRO A 241 -3.87 7.89 5.70
N ILE A 242 -4.86 7.48 6.52
CA ILE A 242 -5.91 6.50 6.18
C ILE A 242 -6.73 6.86 4.94
N LEU A 243 -6.79 8.14 4.54
CA LEU A 243 -7.52 8.61 3.36
C LEU A 243 -6.61 8.81 2.14
N ASN A 244 -5.29 8.68 2.28
CA ASN A 244 -4.38 8.76 1.15
C ASN A 244 -4.34 7.42 0.41
N ARG A 245 -4.35 7.53 -0.91
CA ARG A 245 -4.33 6.40 -1.84
C ARG A 245 -3.19 6.63 -2.83
N GLY A 246 -2.34 5.63 -2.99
CA GLY A 246 -1.23 5.66 -3.93
C GLY A 246 -0.98 4.30 -4.57
N MET A 247 -0.04 4.27 -5.50
CA MET A 247 0.34 3.07 -6.24
C MET A 247 1.78 2.67 -5.95
N ALA A 248 2.00 1.37 -5.84
CA ALA A 248 3.31 0.76 -6.02
C ALA A 248 3.37 0.14 -7.42
N ILE A 249 4.30 0.61 -8.26
CA ILE A 249 4.45 0.10 -9.62
C ILE A 249 5.44 -1.04 -9.65
N CYS A 250 5.09 -2.15 -10.30
CA CYS A 250 5.98 -3.28 -10.49
C CYS A 250 7.17 -2.90 -11.38
N LEU A 251 8.37 -2.96 -10.81
CA LEU A 251 9.63 -2.86 -11.53
C LEU A 251 10.02 -4.27 -12.00
N PRO A 252 10.02 -4.54 -13.31
CA PRO A 252 10.40 -5.85 -13.84
C PRO A 252 11.87 -6.11 -13.59
N SER A 253 12.24 -7.38 -13.38
CA SER A 253 13.64 -7.74 -13.16
C SER A 253 14.50 -7.51 -14.42
N ASP A 254 15.77 -7.16 -14.23
CA ASP A 254 16.76 -7.00 -15.29
C ASP A 254 17.19 -8.32 -15.94
N VAL A 255 17.05 -9.44 -15.23
CA VAL A 255 17.30 -10.79 -15.75
C VAL A 255 16.09 -11.40 -16.45
N ASP A 256 14.90 -10.79 -16.35
CA ASP A 256 13.69 -11.32 -16.97
C ASP A 256 13.62 -10.93 -18.46
N MET A 257 13.96 -11.89 -19.32
CA MET A 257 13.91 -11.76 -20.78
C MET A 257 12.52 -11.43 -21.35
N VAL A 258 11.44 -11.54 -20.55
CA VAL A 258 10.09 -11.14 -20.95
C VAL A 258 9.98 -9.61 -21.07
N PHE A 259 10.79 -8.86 -20.33
CA PHE A 259 10.76 -7.41 -20.30
C PHE A 259 11.93 -6.78 -21.05
N THR A 260 11.67 -5.69 -21.75
CA THR A 260 12.74 -4.94 -22.42
C THR A 260 13.39 -3.98 -21.42
N LEU A 261 14.66 -3.66 -21.64
CA LEU A 261 15.34 -2.60 -20.89
C LEU A 261 14.51 -1.31 -20.94
N GLU A 262 14.02 -0.93 -22.13
CA GLU A 262 13.15 0.22 -22.38
C GLU A 262 11.89 0.21 -21.49
N PHE A 263 11.29 -0.94 -21.22
CA PHE A 263 10.11 -1.02 -20.36
C PHE A 263 10.44 -0.82 -18.87
N ARG A 264 11.54 -1.43 -18.37
CA ARG A 264 12.05 -1.16 -17.01
C ARG A 264 12.33 0.33 -16.83
N GLN A 265 12.95 0.89 -17.86
CA GLN A 265 13.24 2.28 -18.04
C GLN A 265 11.97 3.17 -17.99
N GLY A 266 10.97 2.89 -18.83
CA GLY A 266 9.68 3.57 -18.84
C GLY A 266 8.92 3.46 -17.51
N THR A 267 9.11 2.37 -16.77
CA THR A 267 8.54 2.19 -15.43
C THR A 267 9.11 3.21 -14.45
N ILE A 268 10.43 3.40 -14.46
CA ILE A 268 11.11 4.38 -13.62
C ILE A 268 10.65 5.80 -13.98
N ALA A 269 10.60 6.14 -15.27
CA ALA A 269 10.09 7.44 -15.73
C ALA A 269 8.64 7.69 -15.29
N ALA A 270 7.76 6.70 -15.47
CA ALA A 270 6.35 6.81 -15.09
C ALA A 270 6.18 7.07 -13.59
N ALA A 271 7.00 6.44 -12.75
CA ALA A 271 6.99 6.65 -11.31
C ALA A 271 7.45 8.07 -10.95
N CYS A 272 8.55 8.55 -11.54
CA CYS A 272 9.04 9.93 -11.34
C CYS A 272 8.03 10.98 -11.82
N ALA A 273 7.39 10.76 -12.97
CA ALA A 273 6.41 11.67 -13.55
C ALA A 273 5.12 11.78 -12.70
N ASN A 274 4.82 10.77 -11.89
CA ASN A 274 3.57 10.65 -11.12
C ASN A 274 3.78 10.56 -9.60
N GLN A 275 4.84 11.18 -9.07
CA GLN A 275 5.26 11.08 -7.67
C GLN A 275 4.20 11.44 -6.61
N ASP A 276 3.21 12.27 -6.96
CA ASP A 276 2.10 12.64 -6.07
C ASP A 276 1.16 11.45 -5.78
N PHE A 277 1.16 10.46 -6.66
CA PHE A 277 0.28 9.30 -6.61
C PHE A 277 1.05 7.97 -6.56
N VAL A 278 2.19 7.87 -7.24
CA VAL A 278 3.07 6.71 -7.20
C VAL A 278 3.99 6.85 -5.99
N ALA A 279 3.78 6.01 -4.98
CA ALA A 279 4.58 6.00 -3.76
C ALA A 279 5.89 5.23 -3.97
N GLY A 280 5.96 4.28 -4.89
CA GLY A 280 7.21 3.56 -5.08
C GLY A 280 7.19 2.49 -6.15
N LEU A 281 8.31 1.81 -6.24
CA LEU A 281 8.54 0.64 -7.07
C LEU A 281 8.52 -0.62 -6.22
N VAL A 282 7.88 -1.68 -6.71
CA VAL A 282 7.92 -3.01 -6.11
C VAL A 282 8.64 -3.98 -7.03
N THR A 283 9.58 -4.75 -6.50
CA THR A 283 10.34 -5.73 -7.27
C THR A 283 10.54 -7.03 -6.50
N SER A 284 10.65 -8.14 -7.24
CA SER A 284 11.09 -9.43 -6.70
C SER A 284 12.62 -9.53 -6.60
N GLU A 285 13.34 -8.61 -7.24
CA GLU A 285 14.79 -8.54 -7.10
C GLU A 285 15.16 -8.19 -5.65
N PRO A 286 16.20 -8.84 -5.09
CA PRO A 286 16.68 -8.57 -3.74
C PRO A 286 17.49 -7.27 -3.66
N LEU A 287 16.99 -6.20 -4.28
CA LEU A 287 17.65 -4.89 -4.34
C LEU A 287 17.93 -4.34 -2.93
N PHE A 288 17.14 -4.68 -1.90
CA PHE A 288 17.51 -4.30 -0.54
C PHE A 288 18.89 -4.82 -0.12
N CYS A 289 19.26 -6.03 -0.55
CA CYS A 289 20.56 -6.65 -0.27
C CYS A 289 21.62 -6.25 -1.29
N ASP A 290 21.25 -6.20 -2.56
CA ASP A 290 22.20 -6.17 -3.66
C ASP A 290 22.32 -4.80 -4.33
N TYR A 291 21.40 -3.86 -4.07
CA TYR A 291 21.48 -2.54 -4.66
C TYR A 291 22.37 -1.59 -3.84
N HIS A 292 23.39 -1.04 -4.50
CA HIS A 292 24.39 -0.18 -3.87
C HIS A 292 24.14 1.32 -4.05
N GLY A 293 23.34 1.68 -5.06
CA GLY A 293 23.03 3.07 -5.36
C GLY A 293 22.07 3.69 -4.36
N ASN A 294 22.16 5.01 -4.21
CA ASN A 294 21.15 5.82 -3.52
C ASN A 294 20.22 6.55 -4.51
N ASN A 295 20.52 6.45 -5.81
CA ASN A 295 19.86 7.21 -6.87
C ASN A 295 19.09 6.27 -7.77
N LEU A 296 17.79 6.51 -7.96
CA LEU A 296 16.94 5.65 -8.79
C LEU A 296 17.49 5.35 -10.21
N ILE A 297 18.30 6.28 -10.75
CA ILE A 297 18.91 6.19 -12.09
C ILE A 297 19.81 4.96 -12.23
N ASP A 298 20.48 4.53 -11.17
CA ASP A 298 21.38 3.37 -11.26
C ASP A 298 20.58 2.09 -11.56
N LEU A 299 19.29 2.03 -11.19
CA LEU A 299 18.39 0.92 -11.53
C LEU A 299 17.94 0.91 -13.00
N ALA A 300 18.07 2.05 -13.69
CA ALA A 300 17.74 2.17 -15.11
C ALA A 300 18.88 1.69 -16.03
N ILE A 301 20.06 1.40 -15.45
CA ILE A 301 21.28 1.03 -16.17
C ILE A 301 21.61 -0.44 -15.84
N PRO A 302 21.73 -1.34 -16.84
CA PRO A 302 22.11 -2.72 -16.60
C PRO A 302 23.53 -2.83 -16.03
N GLU A 303 23.74 -3.76 -15.10
CA GLU A 303 25.06 -4.02 -14.54
C GLU A 303 26.07 -4.44 -15.64
N GLY A 304 27.22 -3.77 -15.69
CA GLY A 304 28.31 -4.09 -16.61
C GLY A 304 28.10 -3.67 -18.08
N GLY A 305 27.03 -2.94 -18.41
CA GLY A 305 26.81 -2.39 -19.74
C GLY A 305 27.62 -1.12 -20.00
N GLU A 306 28.37 -1.07 -21.11
CA GLU A 306 28.88 0.20 -21.63
C GLU A 306 27.70 1.12 -22.00
N MET A 307 27.81 2.42 -21.71
CA MET A 307 26.76 3.38 -22.03
C MET A 307 26.61 3.51 -23.55
N SER A 308 25.60 2.83 -24.11
CA SER A 308 25.29 2.93 -25.53
C SER A 308 24.73 4.31 -25.89
N ASP A 309 24.83 4.72 -27.15
CA ASP A 309 24.22 5.96 -27.64
C ASP A 309 22.70 5.99 -27.41
N GLU A 310 22.05 4.82 -27.45
CA GLU A 310 20.63 4.67 -27.15
C GLU A 310 20.33 4.90 -25.67
N MET A 311 21.17 4.35 -24.78
CA MET A 311 21.09 4.58 -23.33
C MET A 311 21.29 6.06 -23.00
N ALA A 312 22.27 6.72 -23.62
CA ALA A 312 22.54 8.14 -23.40
C ALA A 312 21.37 9.03 -23.86
N ARG A 313 20.76 8.71 -25.01
CA ARG A 313 19.53 9.39 -25.49
C ARG A 313 18.36 9.17 -24.55
N ASN A 314 18.16 7.94 -24.08
CA ASN A 314 17.10 7.64 -23.12
C ASN A 314 17.32 8.44 -21.83
N LEU A 315 18.53 8.39 -21.23
CA LEU A 315 18.94 9.18 -20.06
C LEU A 315 18.68 10.68 -20.22
N GLN A 316 18.92 11.25 -21.40
CA GLN A 316 18.56 12.65 -21.69
C GLN A 316 17.04 12.88 -21.71
N ALA A 317 16.27 11.96 -22.28
CA ALA A 317 14.81 12.02 -22.24
C ALA A 317 14.24 11.91 -20.81
N TYR A 318 14.95 11.27 -19.89
CA TYR A 318 14.58 11.23 -18.47
C TYR A 318 14.86 12.51 -17.69
N SER A 319 15.85 13.31 -18.12
CA SER A 319 16.39 14.43 -17.33
C SER A 319 15.30 15.30 -16.67
N PRO A 320 14.21 15.68 -17.37
CA PRO A 320 13.15 16.51 -16.78
C PRO A 320 12.43 15.88 -15.58
N TYR A 321 12.37 14.54 -15.53
CA TYR A 321 11.71 13.78 -14.46
C TYR A 321 12.66 13.42 -13.32
N LEU A 322 13.97 13.38 -13.58
CA LEU A 322 15.01 13.00 -12.63
C LEU A 322 15.61 14.17 -11.86
N GLU A 323 15.58 15.37 -12.46
CA GLU A 323 16.13 16.61 -11.85
C GLU A 323 15.33 17.11 -10.64
N ARG A 324 14.18 16.50 -10.35
CA ARG A 324 13.35 16.87 -9.23
C ARG A 324 13.83 16.15 -7.96
N ASN A 325 14.23 16.92 -6.95
CA ASN A 325 14.67 16.41 -5.64
C ASN A 325 13.49 15.77 -4.87
N HIS A 326 13.19 14.51 -5.15
CA HIS A 326 12.14 13.76 -4.46
C HIS A 326 12.61 12.39 -4.01
N SER A 327 11.91 11.86 -3.01
CA SER A 327 12.08 10.50 -2.53
C SER A 327 11.08 9.56 -3.21
N ILE A 328 11.53 8.35 -3.52
CA ILE A 328 10.68 7.25 -4.01
C ILE A 328 10.88 6.01 -3.14
N GLY A 329 9.81 5.28 -2.83
CA GLY A 329 9.91 4.00 -2.14
C GLY A 329 10.44 2.90 -3.05
N LEU A 330 11.35 2.07 -2.55
CA LEU A 330 11.77 0.83 -3.20
C LEU A 330 11.42 -0.36 -2.30
N PHE A 331 10.34 -1.04 -2.65
CA PHE A 331 9.84 -2.23 -1.98
C PHE A 331 10.44 -3.47 -2.64
N SER A 332 11.47 -4.05 -2.03
CA SER A 332 12.19 -5.20 -2.61
C SER A 332 12.03 -6.42 -1.74
N LEU A 333 11.71 -7.54 -2.39
CA LEU A 333 11.54 -8.81 -1.69
C LEU A 333 12.86 -9.26 -1.07
N VAL A 334 12.84 -9.56 0.22
CA VAL A 334 13.97 -10.18 0.90
C VAL A 334 14.01 -11.66 0.51
N PRO A 335 15.18 -12.22 0.14
CA PRO A 335 15.29 -13.61 -0.26
C PRO A 335 14.69 -14.57 0.78
N PRO A 336 13.84 -15.52 0.37
CA PRO A 336 13.21 -16.47 1.28
C PRO A 336 14.23 -17.37 2.00
N GLU A 337 15.44 -17.53 1.45
CA GLU A 337 16.52 -18.27 2.11
C GLU A 337 16.83 -17.77 3.53
N TYR A 338 16.66 -16.47 3.79
CA TYR A 338 16.87 -15.92 5.14
C TYR A 338 15.79 -16.36 6.13
N ALA A 339 14.56 -16.60 5.66
CA ALA A 339 13.48 -17.13 6.49
C ALA A 339 13.73 -18.61 6.82
N TYR A 340 14.21 -19.40 5.86
CA TYR A 340 14.58 -20.81 6.09
C TYR A 340 15.78 -20.96 7.03
N ALA A 341 16.73 -20.02 6.96
CA ALA A 341 17.87 -20.01 7.87
C ALA A 341 17.44 -19.85 9.33
N PHE A 342 16.40 -19.05 9.61
CA PHE A 342 15.87 -18.88 10.97
C PHE A 342 15.39 -20.20 11.59
N ASP A 343 14.67 -21.01 10.80
CA ASP A 343 14.12 -22.29 11.29
C ASP A 343 15.20 -23.36 11.49
N THR A 344 16.40 -23.17 10.93
CA THR A 344 17.52 -24.14 10.95
C THR A 344 18.73 -23.69 11.77
N ASP A 345 18.79 -22.42 12.20
CA ASP A 345 19.92 -21.85 12.94
C ASP A 345 19.89 -22.27 14.42
N LEU A 346 20.68 -23.30 14.74
CA LEU A 346 20.86 -23.80 16.11
C LEU A 346 21.41 -22.76 17.08
N VAL A 347 22.20 -21.79 16.59
CA VAL A 347 22.80 -20.76 17.46
C VAL A 347 21.71 -19.80 17.93
N HIS A 348 20.81 -19.41 17.01
CA HIS A 348 19.65 -18.61 17.37
C HIS A 348 18.73 -19.36 18.35
N ALA A 349 18.46 -20.65 18.12
CA ALA A 349 17.64 -21.46 19.00
C ALA A 349 18.18 -21.49 20.45
N ILE A 350 19.48 -21.66 20.62
CA ILE A 350 20.14 -21.67 21.94
C ILE A 350 20.06 -20.28 22.61
N GLN A 351 20.24 -19.21 21.84
CA GLN A 351 20.14 -17.84 22.38
C GLN A 351 18.72 -17.49 22.81
N ALA A 352 17.71 -17.92 22.05
CA ALA A 352 16.29 -17.71 22.37
C ALA A 352 15.87 -18.41 23.68
N GLU A 353 16.46 -19.55 24.02
CA GLU A 353 16.19 -20.25 25.29
C GLU A 353 16.77 -19.54 26.52
N SER A 354 17.76 -18.67 26.33
CA SER A 354 18.45 -17.96 27.42
C SER A 354 17.87 -16.58 27.75
N SER A 355 16.95 -16.06 26.95
CA SER A 355 16.33 -14.74 27.16
C SER A 355 15.17 -14.81 28.16
N PRO A 356 15.14 -13.94 29.20
CA PRO A 356 14.08 -13.93 30.20
C PRO A 356 12.73 -13.39 29.69
N GLU A 357 12.72 -12.63 28.59
CA GLU A 357 11.50 -12.18 27.91
C GLU A 357 11.33 -12.93 26.59
N ARG A 358 10.23 -13.70 26.49
CA ARG A 358 9.91 -14.50 25.31
C ARG A 358 9.18 -13.63 24.29
N GLN A 359 9.92 -13.05 23.36
CA GLN A 359 9.37 -12.31 22.22
C GLN A 359 8.53 -13.25 21.33
N PRO A 360 7.43 -12.78 20.70
CA PRO A 360 6.66 -13.59 19.78
C PRO A 360 7.53 -14.13 18.62
N HIS A 361 7.29 -15.37 18.22
CA HIS A 361 8.08 -16.05 17.19
C HIS A 361 8.10 -15.28 15.86
N SER A 362 6.97 -14.69 15.48
CA SER A 362 6.83 -13.86 14.27
C SER A 362 7.75 -12.64 14.28
N VAL A 363 7.91 -12.01 15.44
CA VAL A 363 8.76 -10.82 15.60
C VAL A 363 10.24 -11.21 15.62
N ALA A 364 10.62 -12.27 16.33
CA ALA A 364 11.98 -12.79 16.31
C ALA A 364 12.40 -13.20 14.88
N LYS A 365 11.50 -13.84 14.12
CA LYS A 365 11.71 -14.20 12.72
C LYS A 365 11.89 -12.97 11.84
N LEU A 366 11.05 -11.94 12.01
CA LEU A 366 11.16 -10.66 11.31
C LEU A 366 12.51 -9.99 11.56
N GLU A 367 12.90 -9.84 12.82
CA GLU A 367 14.18 -9.23 13.20
C GLU A 367 15.37 -10.01 12.65
N TYR A 368 15.34 -11.34 12.70
CA TYR A 368 16.39 -12.18 12.14
C TYR A 368 16.56 -11.97 10.63
N ILE A 369 15.45 -12.04 9.88
CA ILE A 369 15.46 -11.88 8.42
C ILE A 369 16.01 -10.51 8.03
N VAL A 370 15.50 -9.45 8.67
CA VAL A 370 15.93 -8.07 8.39
C VAL A 370 17.39 -7.87 8.77
N GLY A 371 17.83 -8.41 9.91
CA GLY A 371 19.23 -8.33 10.35
C GLY A 371 20.21 -9.04 9.40
N ARG A 372 19.83 -10.19 8.84
CA ARG A 372 20.62 -10.89 7.81
C ARG A 372 20.69 -10.09 6.52
N ALA A 373 19.56 -9.55 6.07
CA ALA A 373 19.48 -8.74 4.87
C ALA A 373 20.31 -7.46 4.98
N LEU A 374 20.25 -6.77 6.13
CA LEU A 374 21.06 -5.59 6.43
C LEU A 374 22.56 -5.91 6.43
N LYS A 375 22.98 -7.00 7.09
CA LYS A 375 24.38 -7.44 7.09
C LYS A 375 24.90 -7.68 5.66
N ARG A 376 24.09 -8.31 4.81
CA ARG A 376 24.44 -8.53 3.39
C ARG A 376 24.57 -7.21 2.64
N ARG A 377 23.58 -6.32 2.79
CA ARG A 377 23.60 -4.98 2.19
C ARG A 377 24.86 -4.20 2.56
N ASP A 378 25.19 -4.15 3.84
CA ASP A 378 26.32 -3.39 4.34
C ASP A 378 27.65 -4.02 3.92
N ALA A 379 27.74 -5.35 3.82
CA ALA A 379 28.90 -6.03 3.26
C ALA A 379 29.10 -5.68 1.77
N ASN A 380 28.02 -5.73 0.98
CA ASN A 380 28.10 -5.41 -0.44
C ASN A 380 28.42 -3.93 -0.69
N ARG A 381 27.92 -3.00 0.15
CA ARG A 381 28.28 -1.57 0.06
C ARG A 381 29.78 -1.36 0.29
N LYS A 382 30.36 -2.01 1.29
CA LYS A 382 31.80 -1.93 1.57
C LYS A 382 32.66 -2.47 0.44
N GLU A 383 32.24 -3.58 -0.17
CA GLU A 383 32.96 -4.17 -1.32
C GLU A 383 32.97 -3.22 -2.53
N ASN A 384 31.88 -2.49 -2.76
CA ASN A 384 31.78 -1.58 -3.90
C ASN A 384 32.45 -0.23 -3.68
N GLU A 385 32.48 0.32 -2.46
CA GLU A 385 33.26 1.52 -2.15
C GLU A 385 34.74 1.33 -2.51
N VAL A 386 35.27 0.11 -2.37
CA VAL A 386 36.64 -0.24 -2.78
C VAL A 386 36.82 -0.25 -4.31
N ASN A 387 35.76 -0.51 -5.06
CA ASN A 387 35.78 -0.69 -6.51
C ASN A 387 35.22 0.50 -7.31
N GLN A 388 34.76 1.57 -6.66
CA GLN A 388 34.06 2.68 -7.31
C GLN A 388 34.97 3.47 -8.27
N LYS A 389 34.54 3.57 -9.53
CA LYS A 389 34.97 4.61 -10.47
C LYS A 389 33.97 5.77 -10.42
N PRO A 390 34.42 7.03 -10.49
CA PRO A 390 33.52 8.18 -10.51
C PRO A 390 32.62 8.12 -11.77
N THR A 391 31.31 8.04 -11.55
CA THR A 391 30.30 8.10 -12.61
C THR A 391 29.83 9.55 -12.79
N ASN A 392 29.85 10.06 -14.02
CA ASN A 392 29.32 11.39 -14.37
C ASN A 392 27.78 11.42 -14.48
N ILE A 393 27.08 10.51 -13.78
CA ILE A 393 25.63 10.39 -13.84
C ILE A 393 25.02 11.50 -12.96
N PRO A 394 24.03 12.26 -13.44
CA PRO A 394 23.37 13.29 -12.64
C PRO A 394 22.74 12.68 -11.38
N LYS A 395 22.69 13.44 -10.29
CA LYS A 395 22.02 12.99 -9.05
C LYS A 395 20.51 12.91 -9.32
N GLY A 396 19.94 11.72 -9.16
CA GLY A 396 18.51 11.46 -9.33
C GLY A 396 17.72 11.47 -8.02
N PRO A 397 16.45 11.02 -8.06
CA PRO A 397 15.61 10.88 -6.87
C PRO A 397 16.23 9.97 -5.81
N THR A 398 16.09 10.34 -4.54
CA THR A 398 16.56 9.56 -3.40
C THR A 398 15.66 8.34 -3.19
N VAL A 399 16.27 7.19 -2.92
CA VAL A 399 15.52 5.94 -2.73
C VAL A 399 15.32 5.64 -1.24
N LEU A 400 14.06 5.58 -0.80
CA LEU A 400 13.68 5.03 0.50
C LEU A 400 13.54 3.51 0.35
N GLN A 401 14.58 2.77 0.72
CA GLN A 401 14.56 1.32 0.67
C GLN A 401 13.65 0.75 1.77
N CYS A 402 12.75 -0.15 1.41
CA CYS A 402 11.85 -0.85 2.33
C CYS A 402 11.88 -2.36 1.99
N PRO A 403 12.55 -3.20 2.78
CA PRO A 403 12.54 -4.64 2.57
C PRO A 403 11.12 -5.18 2.75
N VAL A 404 10.71 -6.05 1.84
CA VAL A 404 9.46 -6.81 1.92
C VAL A 404 9.79 -8.20 2.44
N VAL A 405 9.29 -8.52 3.64
CA VAL A 405 9.48 -9.82 4.30
C VAL A 405 8.19 -10.61 4.24
N ILE A 406 8.25 -11.89 3.90
CA ILE A 406 7.08 -12.79 3.93
C ILE A 406 7.01 -13.46 5.30
N LEU A 407 5.88 -13.31 6.00
CA LEU A 407 5.62 -13.99 7.28
C LEU A 407 4.37 -14.87 7.22
N PRO A 408 4.32 -15.97 8.01
CA PRO A 408 3.27 -16.99 7.95
C PRO A 408 1.86 -16.53 8.23
#